data_AF-A0A352T492-F1
#
_entry.id   AF-A0A352T492-F1
#
_cell.length_a   1.000
_cell.length_b   1.000
_cell.length_c   1.000
_cell.angle_alpha   90.00
_cell.angle_beta   90.00
_cell.angle_gamma   90.00
#
_symmetry.space_group_name_H-M   'P 1'
#
loop_
_entity.id
_entity.type
_entity.pdbx_description
1 polymer ?
#
loop_
_entity_poly.entity_id
_entity_poly.type
_entity_poly.pdbx_seq_one_letter_code
_entity_poly.pdbx_strand_id
1 'polypeptide(L)' 'MRVILQGVYSQRINIQHRLVYQVYNQPVVINETEYEGTIKVIRMWTHYDKVR' A
#
# COMPACT_ATOMS: atom_id res chain seq x y z
N MET A 1 9.17 -19.81 -9.64
CA MET A 1 8.32 -20.13 -8.47
C MET A 1 7.39 -18.93 -8.23
N ARG A 2 6.13 -19.03 -8.69
CA ARG A 2 5.17 -17.92 -8.69
C ARG A 2 4.57 -17.79 -7.28
N VAL A 3 5.15 -16.92 -6.44
CA VAL A 3 4.50 -16.53 -5.18
C VAL A 3 3.32 -15.65 -5.57
N ILE A 4 2.14 -16.25 -5.61
CA ILE A 4 0.89 -15.51 -5.77
C ILE A 4 0.71 -14.76 -4.45
N LEU A 5 0.98 -13.46 -4.48
CA LEU A 5 0.65 -12.52 -3.41
C LEU A 5 -0.88 -12.35 -3.37
N GLN A 6 -1.60 -13.37 -2.92
CA GLN A 6 -3.06 -13.33 -2.85
C GLN A 6 -3.48 -12.21 -1.88
N GLY A 7 -3.96 -11.09 -2.43
CA GLY A 7 -4.46 -9.95 -1.65
C GLY A 7 -3.49 -8.79 -1.44
N VAL A 8 -2.27 -8.83 -1.99
CA VAL A 8 -1.35 -7.66 -1.95
C VAL A 8 -1.25 -7.02 -3.32
N TYR A 9 -1.49 -5.71 -3.36
CA TYR A 9 -1.44 -4.87 -4.55
C TYR A 9 -0.13 -4.08 -4.60
N SER A 10 0.33 -3.75 -5.81
CA SER A 10 1.51 -2.92 -6.04
C SER A 10 1.19 -1.82 -7.04
N GLN A 11 1.12 -0.57 -6.58
CA GLN A 11 0.88 0.61 -7.42
C GLN A 11 2.15 1.47 -7.52
N ARG A 12 2.46 1.95 -8.72
CA ARG A 12 3.51 2.96 -8.92
C ARG A 12 2.90 4.34 -8.69
N ILE A 13 3.47 5.15 -7.80
CA ILE A 13 2.99 6.52 -7.51
C ILE A 13 3.70 7.52 -8.43
N ASN A 14 5.00 7.35 -8.65
CA ASN A 14 5.77 8.14 -9.62
C ASN A 14 6.98 7.33 -10.12
N ILE A 15 7.89 7.95 -10.89
CA ILE A 15 9.03 7.22 -11.48
C ILE A 15 9.90 6.51 -10.45
N GLN A 16 10.00 7.10 -9.25
CA GLN A 16 10.81 6.62 -8.13
C GLN A 16 9.99 5.78 -7.14
N HIS A 17 8.68 6.01 -7.00
CA HIS A 17 7.94 5.47 -5.87
C HIS A 17 7.04 4.29 -6.24
N ARG A 18 7.16 3.19 -5.48
CA ARG A 18 6.26 2.03 -5.55
C ARG A 18 5.66 1.75 -4.19
N LEU A 19 4.33 1.82 -4.12
CA LEU A 19 3.54 1.47 -2.96
C LEU A 19 3.09 0.02 -3.08
N VAL A 20 3.29 -0.75 -2.02
CA VAL A 20 2.73 -2.10 -1.91
C VAL A 20 1.90 -2.17 -0.66
N TYR A 21 0.66 -2.60 -0.83
CA TYR A 21 -0.39 -2.48 0.17
C TYR A 21 -1.41 -3.59 0.06
N GLN A 22 -2.19 -3.75 1.11
CA GLN A 22 -3.35 -4.64 1.17
C GLN A 22 -4.60 -3.84 1.49
N VAL A 23 -5.72 -4.20 0.87
CA VAL A 23 -7.01 -3.53 1.06
C VAL A 23 -7.89 -4.38 1.97
N TYR A 24 -8.55 -3.72 2.93
CA TYR A 24 -9.57 -4.27 3.82
C TYR A 24 -10.86 -3.48 3.58
N ASN A 25 -11.89 -4.13 3.04
CA ASN A 25 -13.17 -3.49 2.68
C ASN A 25 -14.19 -3.52 3.83
N GLN A 26 -13.70 -3.49 5.06
CA GLN A 26 -14.54 -3.45 6.25
C GLN A 26 -14.65 -2.01 6.74
N PRO A 27 -15.88 -1.49 6.95
CA PRO A 27 -16.05 -0.17 7.52
C PRO A 27 -15.40 -0.07 8.90
N VAL A 28 -14.75 1.05 9.18
CA VAL A 28 -14.09 1.32 10.46
C VAL A 28 -14.37 2.74 10.91
N VAL A 29 -14.55 2.93 12.22
CA VAL A 29 -14.78 4.26 12.81
C VAL A 29 -13.52 4.66 13.58
N ILE A 30 -12.93 5.80 13.23
CA ILE A 30 -11.76 6.37 13.90
C ILE A 30 -12.08 7.82 14.24
N ASN A 31 -11.96 8.20 15.51
CA ASN A 31 -12.23 9.56 15.98
C ASN A 31 -13.60 10.09 15.51
N GLU A 32 -14.67 9.30 15.73
CA GLU A 32 -16.05 9.64 15.33
C GLU A 32 -16.28 9.79 13.81
N THR A 33 -15.29 9.44 12.99
CA THR A 33 -15.38 9.47 11.52
C THR A 33 -15.46 8.05 10.97
N GLU A 34 -16.43 7.80 10.09
CA GLU A 34 -16.61 6.51 9.41
C GLU A 34 -15.80 6.44 8.11
N TYR A 35 -15.15 5.31 7.89
CA TYR A 35 -14.40 4.99 6.67
C TYR A 35 -14.90 3.68 6.09
N GLU A 36 -15.03 3.58 4.77
CA GLU A 36 -15.53 2.38 4.09
C GLU A 36 -14.57 1.17 4.15
N GLY A 37 -13.29 1.44 4.39
CA GLY A 37 -12.24 0.44 4.39
C GLY A 37 -10.90 0.98 4.88
N THR A 38 -9.92 0.10 4.97
CA THR A 38 -8.55 0.43 5.40
C THR A 38 -7.53 -0.10 4.40
N ILE A 39 -6.51 0.71 4.13
CA ILE A 39 -5.34 0.29 3.36
C ILE A 39 -4.18 0.05 4.33
N LYS A 40 -3.68 -1.18 4.37
CA LYS A 40 -2.46 -1.52 5.11
C LYS A 40 -1.25 -1.38 4.19
N VAL A 41 -0.42 -0.38 4.44
CA VAL A 41 0.84 -0.20 3.73
C VAL A 41 1.84 -1.25 4.23
N ILE A 42 2.35 -2.07 3.31
CA ILE A 42 3.33 -3.12 3.63
C ILE A 42 4.75 -2.60 3.41
N ARG A 43 4.98 -1.87 2.30
CA ARG A 43 6.28 -1.29 1.96
C ARG A 43 6.08 -0.10 1.03
N MET A 44 6.90 0.92 1.19
CA MET A 44 7.04 2.03 0.25
C MET A 44 8.47 2.05 -0.26
N TRP A 45 8.64 1.81 -1.55
CA TRP A 45 9.95 1.88 -2.18
C TRP A 45 10.13 3.29 -2.70
N THR A 46 11.15 3.97 -2.21
CA THR A 46 11.72 5.15 -2.86
C THR A 46 12.89 4.65 -3.69
N HIS A 47 12.72 4.46 -4.99
CA HIS A 47 13.82 4.24 -5.90
C HIS A 47 14.53 5.58 -6.08
N TYR A 48 15.39 5.91 -5.11
CA TYR A 48 16.78 6.32 -5.24
C TYR A 48 17.26 6.56 -3.80
N ASP A 49 18.03 5.62 -3.28
CA ASP A 49 19.10 6.03 -2.37
C ASP A 49 20.03 6.92 -3.19
N LYS A 50 20.36 8.08 -2.62
CA LYS A 50 21.26 9.11 -3.13
C LYS A 50 22.27 8.58 -4.14
N VAL A 51 22.08 8.88 -5.43
CA VAL A 51 23.24 8.99 -6.32
C VAL A 51 23.91 10.28 -5.89
N ARG A 52 25.02 10.11 -5.16
CA ARG A 52 25.95 11.15 -4.72
C ARG A 52 26.41 12.01 -5.90
#